data_AF-A0A4R4TWG2-F1
#
_entry.id   AF-A0A4R4TWG2-F1
#
_cell.length_a   1.000
_cell.length_b   1.000
_cell.length_c   1.000
_cell.angle_alpha   90.00
_cell.angle_beta   90.00
_cell.angle_gamma   90.00
#
_symmetry.space_group_name_H-M   'P 1'
#
loop_
_entity.id
_entity.type
_entity.pdbx_description
1 polymer ?
#
loop_
_entity_poly.entity_id
_entity_poly.type
_entity_poly.pdbx_seq_one_letter_code
_entity_poly.pdbx_strand_id
1 'polypeptide(L)'
;MPAPCCRRTCSATSSRSATTSSCCATRGSRLGALVERFRRQGPEVRLSIPDGDGDRDGGWPPEVTTTVYRVAQEALTNVLRHAPKARSVAVTVEEGAGSVTVEVADDGPAALARHPQRGGYGLIGMRERVEALGGSLSAGPSPGRGWSVRATVPVPTRPVPPRP
;
A
#
# COMPACT_ATOMS: atom_id res chain seq x y z
N MET A 1 -5.12 9.42 45.39
CA MET A 1 -5.17 10.33 44.23
C MET A 1 -4.34 11.56 44.55
N PRO A 2 -3.13 11.62 43.98
CA PRO A 2 -2.76 12.77 43.13
C PRO A 2 -1.92 12.35 41.92
N ALA A 3 -2.10 13.02 40.79
CA ALA A 3 -1.16 13.06 39.68
C ALA A 3 -0.40 14.40 39.75
N PRO A 4 0.94 14.37 39.64
CA PRO A 4 1.62 15.47 38.96
C PRO A 4 2.81 15.03 38.10
N CYS A 5 3.21 15.97 37.24
CA CYS A 5 4.50 16.10 36.57
C CYS A 5 4.74 15.28 35.29
N CYS A 6 4.61 15.95 34.14
CA CYS A 6 5.70 15.92 33.17
C CYS A 6 5.87 17.29 32.51
N ARG A 7 6.52 18.21 33.23
CA ARG A 7 7.29 19.31 32.63
C ARG A 7 8.58 18.70 32.09
N ARG A 8 8.84 18.79 30.78
CA ARG A 8 10.22 18.84 30.25
C ARG A 8 10.28 19.83 29.09
N THR A 9 10.79 20.99 29.42
CA THR A 9 11.39 21.99 28.53
C THR A 9 12.64 21.41 27.88
N CYS A 10 12.75 21.49 26.55
CA CYS A 10 14.01 21.32 25.84
C CYS A 10 14.64 22.70 25.60
N SER A 11 15.68 22.99 26.37
CA SER A 11 16.58 24.12 26.16
C SER A 11 17.50 23.85 24.96
N ALA A 12 17.52 24.77 24.00
CA ALA A 12 18.49 24.81 22.91
C ALA A 12 19.81 25.40 23.42
N THR A 13 20.93 24.69 23.23
CA THR A 13 22.28 25.26 23.27
C THR A 13 23.20 24.43 22.37
N SER A 14 23.96 25.14 21.53
CA SER A 14 24.76 24.68 20.39
C SER A 14 25.93 23.75 20.72
N SER A 15 26.17 22.72 19.90
CA SER A 15 27.49 22.40 19.30
C SER A 15 27.43 21.19 18.34
N ARG A 16 28.01 21.37 17.14
CA ARG A 16 28.55 20.43 16.12
C ARG A 16 28.20 18.92 16.18
N SER A 17 27.72 18.45 15.01
CA SER A 17 27.88 17.10 14.43
C SER A 17 27.41 15.87 15.22
N ALA A 18 26.17 15.43 14.94
CA ALA A 18 25.83 14.05 14.54
C ALA A 18 24.29 13.87 14.55
N THR A 19 23.79 13.34 13.43
CA THR A 19 22.56 12.54 13.29
C THR A 19 21.30 13.06 14.01
N THR A 20 20.48 13.84 13.31
CA THR A 20 19.11 14.11 13.79
C THR A 20 18.31 12.81 13.76
N SER A 21 18.03 12.34 14.95
CA SER A 21 17.16 11.25 15.38
C SER A 21 15.95 10.98 14.48
N SER A 22 15.87 9.70 14.09
CA SER A 22 14.64 8.99 13.77
C SER A 22 13.81 8.75 15.02
N CYS A 23 12.54 9.16 15.02
CA CYS A 23 11.41 8.74 15.88
C CYS A 23 10.31 9.79 15.65
N CYS A 24 9.20 9.57 14.98
CA CYS A 24 8.24 8.48 15.09
C CYS A 24 7.43 8.46 13.78
N ALA A 25 7.59 7.43 12.94
CA ALA A 25 6.69 7.17 11.83
C ALA A 25 5.94 5.87 12.17
N THR A 26 4.81 6.01 12.86
CA THR A 26 3.91 4.90 13.18
C THR A 26 3.36 4.31 11.88
N ARG A 27 3.25 2.99 11.84
CA ARG A 27 3.37 2.11 10.68
C ARG A 27 2.08 1.99 9.84
N GLY A 28 1.67 3.11 9.25
CA GLY A 28 1.07 3.22 7.91
C GLY A 28 2.15 3.19 6.81
N SER A 29 3.12 2.32 7.04
CA SER A 29 4.49 2.31 6.53
C SER A 29 4.59 1.86 5.06
N ARG A 30 5.56 2.43 4.35
CA ARG A 30 5.88 2.30 2.91
C ARG A 30 4.74 2.50 1.88
N LEU A 31 3.59 1.86 2.02
CA LEU A 31 2.39 2.07 1.22
C LEU A 31 1.79 3.47 1.45
N GLY A 32 1.77 3.96 2.70
CA GLY A 32 1.38 5.34 2.99
C GLY A 32 2.30 6.36 2.32
N ALA A 33 3.62 6.14 2.38
CA ALA A 33 4.60 6.99 1.70
C ALA A 33 4.45 6.95 0.16
N LEU A 34 4.12 5.77 -0.39
CA LEU A 34 3.80 5.62 -1.81
C LEU A 34 2.56 6.44 -2.18
N VAL A 35 1.45 6.25 -1.48
CA VAL A 35 0.20 6.99 -1.72
C VAL A 35 0.42 8.49 -1.65
N GLU A 36 1.14 8.96 -0.64
CA GLU A 36 1.42 10.38 -0.44
C GLU A 36 2.26 10.97 -1.60
N ARG A 37 3.18 10.19 -2.18
CA ARG A 37 3.91 10.62 -3.39
C ARG A 37 2.97 10.79 -4.59
N PHE A 38 1.99 9.90 -4.74
CA PHE A 38 1.05 9.93 -5.86
C PHE A 38 -0.02 11.02 -5.72
N ARG A 39 -0.44 11.34 -4.49
CA ARG A 39 -1.34 12.48 -4.21
C ARG A 39 -0.83 13.81 -4.77
N ARG A 40 0.50 13.99 -4.82
CA ARG A 40 1.11 15.22 -5.36
C ARG A 40 1.13 15.30 -6.89
N GLN A 41 0.76 14.22 -7.59
CA GLN A 41 0.96 14.08 -9.05
C GLN A 41 -0.35 13.96 -9.85
N GLY A 42 -1.50 13.81 -9.20
CA GLY A 42 -2.74 13.58 -9.93
C GLY A 42 -3.99 13.49 -9.03
N PRO A 43 -4.86 12.49 -9.24
CA PRO A 43 -6.15 12.39 -8.57
C PRO A 43 -6.04 12.25 -7.06
N GLU A 44 -7.13 12.55 -6.36
CA GLU A 44 -7.21 12.34 -4.92
C GLU A 44 -7.04 10.84 -4.61
N VAL A 45 -5.95 10.47 -3.91
CA VAL A 45 -5.71 9.09 -3.52
C VAL A 45 -6.13 8.88 -2.06
N ARG A 46 -7.08 7.98 -1.81
CA ARG A 46 -7.50 7.57 -0.47
C ARG A 46 -6.92 6.20 -0.15
N LEU A 47 -6.24 6.09 0.98
CA LEU A 47 -5.72 4.83 1.51
C LEU A 47 -6.62 4.38 2.65
N SER A 48 -7.15 3.17 2.55
CA SER A 48 -7.92 2.50 3.59
C SER A 48 -7.19 1.23 3.99
N ILE A 49 -6.76 1.16 5.24
CA ILE A 49 -6.19 -0.02 5.87
C ILE A 49 -7.00 -0.22 7.16
N PRO A 50 -7.50 -1.43 7.47
CA PRO A 50 -8.22 -1.67 8.70
C PRO A 50 -7.36 -1.29 9.90
N ASP A 51 -7.98 -0.69 10.91
CA ASP A 51 -7.40 -0.42 12.23
C ASP A 51 -7.17 -1.75 12.97
N GLY A 52 -6.28 -2.59 12.46
CA GLY A 52 -5.68 -3.68 13.22
C GLY A 52 -4.51 -3.14 14.03
N ASP A 53 -3.83 -3.99 14.79
CA ASP A 53 -2.56 -3.66 15.45
C ASP A 53 -1.42 -3.32 14.44
N GLY A 54 -1.75 -2.99 13.17
CA GLY A 54 -1.55 -1.74 12.36
C GLY A 54 -0.26 -0.95 12.47
N ASP A 55 0.57 -1.41 13.39
CA ASP A 55 1.95 -1.15 13.67
C ASP A 55 2.87 -2.03 12.76
N ARG A 56 2.61 -2.42 11.49
CA ARG A 56 3.47 -3.48 10.88
C ARG A 56 3.71 -3.41 9.35
N ASP A 57 4.76 -2.68 8.96
CA ASP A 57 5.77 -3.14 7.97
C ASP A 57 6.54 -4.41 8.45
N GLY A 58 6.02 -5.16 9.45
CA GLY A 58 6.71 -6.26 10.13
C GLY A 58 5.81 -7.43 10.55
N GLY A 59 4.66 -7.60 9.90
CA GLY A 59 3.68 -8.65 10.21
C GLY A 59 3.64 -9.75 9.15
N TRP A 60 3.74 -9.36 7.88
CA TRP A 60 3.85 -10.29 6.78
C TRP A 60 5.30 -10.66 6.46
N PRO A 61 5.53 -11.83 5.86
CA PRO A 61 6.82 -12.17 5.27
C PRO A 61 7.29 -11.09 4.29
N PRO A 62 8.62 -10.82 4.18
CA PRO A 62 9.17 -9.79 3.31
C PRO A 62 8.72 -9.88 1.85
N GLU A 63 8.51 -11.10 1.36
CA GLU A 63 8.06 -11.40 0.00
C GLU A 63 6.64 -10.88 -0.23
N VAL A 64 5.74 -11.10 0.74
CA VAL A 64 4.35 -10.61 0.69
C VAL A 64 4.33 -9.09 0.73
N THR A 65 5.06 -8.47 1.66
CA THR A 65 5.17 -7.01 1.78
C THR A 65 5.68 -6.39 0.47
N THR A 66 6.70 -6.99 -0.14
CA THR A 66 7.26 -6.53 -1.41
C THR A 66 6.26 -6.67 -2.56
N THR A 67 5.57 -7.80 -2.66
CA THR A 67 4.56 -8.04 -3.71
C THR A 67 3.40 -7.05 -3.59
N VAL A 68 2.84 -6.86 -2.39
CA VAL A 68 1.75 -5.89 -2.15
C VAL A 68 2.19 -4.47 -2.54
N TYR A 69 3.38 -4.04 -2.11
CA TYR A 69 3.92 -2.73 -2.47
C TYR A 69 4.07 -2.56 -3.99
N ARG A 70 4.59 -3.58 -4.69
CA ARG A 70 4.80 -3.52 -6.14
C ARG A 70 3.49 -3.49 -6.91
N VAL A 71 2.48 -4.25 -6.47
CA VAL A 71 1.15 -4.20 -7.07
C VAL A 71 0.56 -2.79 -6.92
N ALA A 72 0.59 -2.23 -5.71
CA ALA A 72 0.06 -0.88 -5.48
C ALA A 72 0.80 0.18 -6.31
N GLN A 73 2.13 0.11 -6.38
CA GLN A 73 2.95 1.05 -7.16
C GLN A 73 2.61 1.00 -8.66
N GLU A 74 2.56 -0.19 -9.23
CA GLU A 74 2.29 -0.37 -10.65
C GLU A 74 0.83 0.00 -10.98
N ALA A 75 -0.12 -0.38 -10.14
CA ALA A 75 -1.52 -0.02 -10.30
C ALA A 75 -1.73 1.50 -10.25
N LEU A 76 -1.15 2.20 -9.26
CA LEU A 76 -1.21 3.67 -9.19
C LEU A 76 -0.55 4.35 -10.41
N THR A 77 0.56 3.79 -10.89
CA THR A 77 1.22 4.26 -12.12
C THR A 77 0.31 4.07 -13.34
N ASN A 78 -0.38 2.94 -13.44
CA ASN A 78 -1.34 2.66 -14.49
C ASN A 78 -2.52 3.63 -14.45
N VAL A 79 -3.01 4.00 -13.27
CA VAL A 79 -4.05 5.02 -13.13
C VAL A 79 -3.56 6.38 -13.67
N LEU A 80 -2.37 6.85 -13.27
CA LEU A 80 -1.83 8.12 -13.79
C LEU A 80 -1.67 8.12 -15.32
N ARG A 81 -1.27 6.98 -15.90
CA ARG A 81 -1.04 6.86 -17.35
C ARG A 81 -2.31 6.68 -18.16
N HIS A 82 -3.29 5.95 -17.63
CA HIS A 82 -4.44 5.47 -18.40
C HIS A 82 -5.79 6.05 -17.95
N ALA A 83 -5.82 6.75 -16.82
CA ALA A 83 -7.03 7.36 -16.25
C ALA A 83 -6.87 8.87 -16.00
N PRO A 84 -6.48 9.69 -16.99
CA PRO A 84 -6.25 11.12 -16.78
C PRO A 84 -7.53 11.89 -16.35
N LYS A 85 -8.70 11.28 -16.54
CA LYS A 85 -10.01 11.83 -16.12
C LYS A 85 -10.52 11.27 -14.78
N ALA A 86 -9.78 10.35 -14.15
CA ALA A 86 -10.10 9.92 -12.79
C ALA A 86 -9.93 11.11 -11.85
N ARG A 87 -10.89 11.32 -10.97
CA ARG A 87 -10.84 12.34 -9.91
C ARG A 87 -10.35 11.74 -8.60
N SER A 88 -10.68 10.47 -8.36
CA SER A 88 -10.32 9.77 -7.14
C SER A 88 -9.84 8.35 -7.39
N VAL A 89 -8.93 7.90 -6.53
CA VAL A 89 -8.36 6.56 -6.50
C VAL A 89 -8.44 6.04 -5.08
N ALA A 90 -9.04 4.87 -4.89
CA ALA A 90 -9.05 4.16 -3.63
C ALA A 90 -7.94 3.09 -3.66
N VAL A 91 -7.11 3.07 -2.63
CA VAL A 91 -6.19 1.98 -2.30
C VAL A 91 -6.72 1.35 -1.03
N THR A 92 -7.22 0.13 -1.13
CA THR A 92 -7.78 -0.62 -0.01
C THR A 92 -6.90 -1.82 0.27
N VAL A 93 -6.53 -2.02 1.53
CA VAL A 93 -5.87 -3.23 2.00
C VAL A 93 -6.80 -3.95 2.96
N GLU A 94 -7.04 -5.23 2.74
CA GLU A 94 -7.88 -6.07 3.59
C GLU A 94 -7.06 -7.28 4.05
N GLU A 95 -7.04 -7.54 5.35
CA GLU A 95 -6.44 -8.75 5.90
C GLU A 95 -7.54 -9.78 6.19
N GLY A 96 -7.38 -10.98 5.64
CA GLY A 96 -8.21 -12.14 5.92
C GLY A 96 -7.46 -13.17 6.77
N ALA A 97 -8.13 -14.28 7.10
CA ALA A 97 -7.52 -15.40 7.80
C ALA A 97 -6.49 -16.11 6.91
N GLY A 98 -5.24 -15.62 6.91
CA GLY A 98 -4.11 -16.20 6.15
C GLY A 98 -3.90 -15.61 4.76
N SER A 99 -4.48 -14.45 4.46
CA SER A 99 -4.20 -13.74 3.20
C SER A 99 -4.32 -12.22 3.37
N VAL A 100 -3.66 -11.50 2.48
CA VAL A 100 -3.83 -10.06 2.31
C VAL A 100 -4.38 -9.79 0.92
N THR A 101 -5.38 -8.91 0.84
CA THR A 101 -5.90 -8.39 -0.42
C THR A 101 -5.55 -6.92 -0.54
N VAL A 102 -4.98 -6.52 -1.67
CA VAL A 102 -4.81 -5.11 -2.05
C VAL A 102 -5.66 -4.83 -3.28
N GLU A 103 -6.47 -3.78 -3.21
CA GLU A 103 -7.26 -3.27 -4.32
C GLU A 103 -6.91 -1.82 -4.60
N VAL A 104 -6.69 -1.51 -5.87
CA VAL A 104 -6.55 -0.14 -6.36
C VAL A 104 -7.65 0.10 -7.38
N ALA A 105 -8.56 1.02 -7.08
CA ALA A 105 -9.72 1.32 -7.91
C ALA A 105 -9.81 2.82 -8.20
N ASP A 106 -10.02 3.19 -9.46
CA ASP A 106 -10.24 4.58 -9.88
C ASP A 106 -11.70 4.84 -10.29
N ASP A 107 -12.12 6.11 -10.26
CA ASP A 107 -13.44 6.57 -10.68
C ASP A 107 -13.46 7.16 -12.10
N GLY A 108 -12.40 6.94 -12.88
CA GLY A 108 -12.33 7.39 -14.26
C GLY A 108 -13.42 6.71 -15.11
N PRO A 109 -13.75 7.24 -16.29
CA PRO A 109 -14.67 6.56 -17.19
C PRO A 109 -14.12 5.16 -17.51
N ALA A 110 -14.94 4.13 -17.35
CA ALA A 110 -14.61 2.71 -17.59
C ALA A 110 -14.34 2.39 -19.07
N ALA A 111 -13.96 3.39 -19.87
CA ALA A 111 -13.90 3.33 -21.31
C ALA A 111 -13.18 2.06 -21.77
N LEU A 112 -13.83 1.37 -22.72
CA LEU A 112 -13.36 0.22 -23.51
C LEU A 112 -11.93 0.40 -24.08
N ALA A 113 -11.39 1.62 -24.03
CA ALA A 113 -10.11 2.06 -24.57
C ALA A 113 -8.90 1.93 -23.62
N ARG A 114 -9.01 1.30 -22.43
CA ARG A 114 -7.83 0.75 -21.75
C ARG A 114 -7.39 -0.53 -22.48
N HIS A 115 -7.07 -0.39 -23.76
CA HIS A 115 -6.66 -1.50 -24.60
C HIS A 115 -5.40 -2.14 -24.01
N PRO A 116 -5.34 -3.48 -23.85
CA PRO A 116 -4.13 -4.19 -23.43
C PRO A 116 -2.93 -4.01 -24.38
N GLN A 117 -3.19 -3.45 -25.57
CA GLN A 117 -2.35 -3.47 -26.77
C GLN A 117 -1.08 -2.60 -26.66
N ARG A 118 -0.95 -1.71 -25.66
CA ARG A 118 0.26 -0.90 -25.44
C ARG A 118 0.64 -0.84 -23.96
N GLY A 119 0.76 -1.99 -23.28
CA GLY A 119 1.16 -1.99 -21.86
C GLY A 119 1.03 -3.30 -21.10
N GLY A 120 0.84 -4.44 -21.76
CA GLY A 120 0.59 -5.74 -21.11
C GLY A 120 1.64 -6.17 -20.09
N TYR A 121 2.88 -5.67 -20.18
CA TYR A 121 3.97 -6.02 -19.25
C TYR A 121 3.69 -5.65 -17.80
N GLY A 122 2.98 -4.54 -17.54
CA GLY A 122 2.68 -4.12 -16.16
C GLY A 122 1.73 -5.10 -15.46
N LEU A 123 0.63 -5.47 -16.13
CA LEU A 123 -0.33 -6.45 -15.61
C LEU A 123 0.24 -7.87 -15.57
N ILE A 124 0.98 -8.29 -16.61
CA ILE A 124 1.64 -9.60 -16.65
C ILE A 124 2.64 -9.71 -15.49
N GLY A 125 3.56 -8.74 -15.34
CA GLY A 125 4.54 -8.78 -14.27
C GLY A 125 3.92 -8.71 -12.87
N MET A 126 2.80 -7.99 -12.70
CA MET A 126 2.06 -8.03 -11.44
C MET A 126 1.45 -9.41 -11.19
N ARG A 127 0.84 -10.04 -12.20
CA ARG A 127 0.24 -11.37 -12.09
C ARG A 127 1.29 -12.43 -11.76
N GLU A 128 2.41 -12.46 -12.49
CA GLU A 128 3.52 -13.38 -12.24
C GLU A 128 4.03 -13.29 -10.79
N ARG A 129 4.21 -12.07 -10.27
CA ARG A 129 4.66 -11.88 -8.88
C ARG A 129 3.67 -12.37 -7.84
N VAL A 130 2.38 -12.18 -8.09
CA VAL A 130 1.32 -12.61 -7.18
C VAL A 130 1.16 -14.13 -7.23
N GLU A 131 1.17 -14.72 -8.42
CA GLU A 131 1.11 -16.17 -8.64
C GLU A 131 2.34 -16.89 -8.07
N ALA A 132 3.53 -16.27 -8.11
CA ALA A 132 4.74 -16.82 -7.50
C ALA A 132 4.62 -17.04 -5.97
N LEU A 133 3.68 -16.35 -5.31
CA LEU A 133 3.36 -16.54 -3.89
C LEU A 133 2.09 -17.38 -3.66
N GLY A 134 1.55 -18.01 -4.72
CA GLY A 134 0.30 -18.76 -4.66
C GLY A 134 -0.95 -17.88 -4.59
N GLY A 135 -0.83 -16.59 -4.92
CA GLY A 135 -1.93 -15.64 -4.95
C GLY A 135 -2.65 -15.56 -6.28
N SER A 136 -3.59 -14.62 -6.38
CA SER A 136 -4.34 -14.32 -7.60
C SER A 136 -4.45 -12.81 -7.85
N LEU A 137 -4.51 -12.43 -9.14
CA LEU A 137 -4.68 -11.04 -9.57
C LEU A 137 -5.77 -10.91 -10.62
N SER A 138 -6.73 -10.03 -10.37
CA SER A 138 -7.75 -9.59 -11.33
C SER A 138 -7.57 -8.11 -11.66
N ALA A 139 -7.82 -7.76 -12.91
CA ALA A 139 -7.79 -6.37 -13.38
C ALA A 139 -8.87 -6.18 -14.44
N GLY A 140 -9.71 -5.16 -14.28
CA GLY A 140 -10.83 -4.94 -15.18
C GLY A 140 -11.67 -3.71 -14.84
N PRO A 141 -12.67 -3.39 -15.68
CA PRO A 141 -13.68 -2.39 -15.34
C PRO A 141 -14.50 -2.85 -14.14
N SER A 142 -14.81 -1.94 -13.23
CA SER A 142 -15.62 -2.20 -12.04
C SER A 142 -17.01 -1.57 -12.22
N PRO A 143 -18.12 -2.32 -12.08
CA PRO A 143 -19.47 -1.78 -12.27
C PRO A 143 -19.75 -0.55 -11.40
N GLY A 144 -20.21 0.54 -12.02
CA GLY A 144 -20.45 1.81 -11.33
C GLY A 144 -19.19 2.59 -10.92
N ARG A 145 -18.00 2.12 -11.29
CA ARG A 145 -16.70 2.78 -11.11
C ARG A 145 -15.89 2.78 -12.42
N GLY A 146 -14.64 3.21 -12.36
CA GLY A 146 -13.68 3.10 -13.44
C GLY A 146 -13.06 1.71 -13.52
N TRP A 147 -11.74 1.64 -13.38
CA TRP A 147 -10.98 0.39 -13.44
C TRP A 147 -10.53 -0.03 -12.04
N SER A 148 -10.43 -1.33 -11.80
CA SER A 148 -9.79 -1.87 -10.59
C SER A 148 -8.71 -2.89 -10.91
N VAL A 149 -7.69 -2.91 -10.04
CA VAL A 149 -6.71 -3.98 -9.94
C VAL A 149 -6.81 -4.53 -8.53
N ARG A 150 -7.10 -5.83 -8.39
CA ARG A 150 -7.22 -6.52 -7.11
C ARG A 150 -6.24 -7.69 -7.10
N ALA A 151 -5.39 -7.75 -6.08
CA ALA A 151 -4.48 -8.85 -5.84
C ALA A 151 -4.68 -9.44 -4.45
N THR A 152 -4.81 -10.76 -4.38
CA THR A 152 -4.88 -11.51 -3.12
C THR A 152 -3.64 -12.37 -3.00
N VAL A 153 -2.91 -12.20 -1.90
CA VAL A 153 -1.63 -12.89 -1.63
C VAL A 153 -1.78 -13.69 -0.33
N PRO A 154 -1.54 -15.01 -0.34
CA PRO A 154 -1.48 -15.80 0.87
C PRO A 154 -0.40 -15.27 1.82
N VAL A 155 -0.70 -15.23 3.10
CA VAL A 155 0.23 -14.88 4.17
C VAL A 155 0.56 -16.20 4.87
N PRO A 156 1.71 -16.83 4.59
CA PRO A 156 2.11 -18.01 5.34
C PRO A 156 2.22 -17.62 6.81
N THR A 157 1.55 -18.38 7.67
CA THR A 157 1.75 -18.26 9.11
C THR A 157 3.22 -18.51 9.38
N ARG A 158 3.93 -17.51 9.92
CA ARG A 158 5.31 -17.74 10.37
C ARG A 158 5.26 -18.85 11.43
N PRO A 159 5.96 -19.99 11.25
CA PRO A 159 6.07 -20.99 12.31
C PRO A 159 6.66 -20.32 13.55
N VAL A 160 5.95 -20.37 14.68
CA VAL A 160 6.56 -20.00 15.97
C VAL A 160 7.59 -21.09 16.26
N PRO A 161 8.90 -20.76 16.38
CA PRO A 161 9.88 -21.77 16.75
C PRO A 161 9.51 -22.34 18.13
N PRO A 162 9.62 -23.68 18.34
CA PRO A 162 9.39 -24.26 19.65
C PRO A 162 10.35 -23.59 20.65
N ARG A 163 9.82 -23.16 21.80
CA ARG A 163 10.67 -22.66 22.88
C ARG A 163 11.50 -23.85 23.41
N PRO A 164 12.81 -23.68 23.65
CA PRO A 164 13.64 -24.71 24.24
C PRO A 164 13.17 -25.06 25.66
#